data_AF-A0A6J8FNE5-F1
#
_entry.id   AF-A0A6J8FNE5-F1
#
_cell.length_a   1.000
_cell.length_b   1.000
_cell.length_c   1.000
_cell.angle_alpha   90.00
_cell.angle_beta   90.00
_cell.angle_gamma   90.00
#
_symmetry.space_group_name_H-M   'P 1'
#
loop_
_entity.id
_entity.type
_entity.pdbx_description
1 polymer ?
#
loop_
_entity_poly.entity_id
_entity_poly.type
_entity_poly.pdbx_seq_one_letter_code
_entity_poly.pdbx_strand_id
1 'polypeptide(L)'
;MPSSSSALDVPLVEVICSYPTREGLCAECPALLLLVYQHVVAELQAGRRAVDVFRGTSRQDHLSELLGVRSLSELFEHLYPLSQSCTLDESTAGSQFWRQARATLEAAWAPPHDAKARALLTQVRGQPRFRFCGPRDAETPGEGYPLHPVSLERALATSKRFLRTAMTCALDGSTDALAGRQPELRAVLQLAHLVPHTPSTGAPPRKEVTPEGISFCMVSLQQRWWVLVNAALERVLLLTRAAANGNGNTSGSSGVTKSLLWQLLAVLSVLDTAHYVFAFPERQQDLAAHHLLARLSEVGLVYPLLSNDRKCFVLSPDFLHAIHWHASTPLSLTFNHHLLRSVSGVSDIRREDTDTIITETNFRLYAYTDDADLLNILNQFAKLEEIVNGNLHCYRVTRDSFASAMRKGITAAQVLRFLSLRAHPSMLRRHGEREENGDTTSPSSAGGASSSFTFSASPRRRAVAGTCGSTTSIDAVSTLVVPQSFCDQMHMWESECRRVVFEHHVVLLRNMSTEQQKAVTAYLIDAGEVDAVAHAERGYMVIREEVFERLVAPLLR
;
A
#
# COMPACT_ATOMS: atom_id res chain seq x y z
N MET A 1 36.20 1.18 -6.79
CA MET A 1 35.16 2.08 -6.26
C MET A 1 34.21 2.39 -7.42
N PRO A 2 33.24 1.53 -7.73
CA PRO A 2 32.22 1.90 -8.71
C PRO A 2 31.31 2.95 -8.06
N SER A 3 31.05 3.97 -8.85
CA SER A 3 30.22 5.15 -8.62
C SER A 3 28.91 4.85 -7.88
N SER A 4 28.59 5.73 -6.94
CA SER A 4 27.29 5.91 -6.28
C SER A 4 26.19 6.19 -7.31
N SER A 5 25.68 5.15 -7.98
CA SER A 5 24.38 5.23 -8.64
C SER A 5 23.30 5.10 -7.56
N SER A 6 22.34 6.03 -7.62
CA SER A 6 21.26 6.27 -6.67
C SER A 6 20.63 4.99 -6.11
N ALA A 7 20.71 4.79 -4.79
CA ALA A 7 19.91 3.80 -4.06
C ALA A 7 18.39 4.05 -4.10
N LEU A 8 17.95 5.03 -4.91
CA LEU A 8 16.56 5.46 -5.06
C LEU A 8 15.79 4.54 -6.01
N ASP A 9 16.46 3.84 -6.94
CA ASP A 9 15.79 3.18 -8.07
C ASP A 9 15.83 1.64 -8.06
N VAL A 10 16.75 1.02 -7.29
CA VAL A 10 16.98 -0.44 -7.36
C VAL A 10 16.34 -1.16 -6.16
N PRO A 11 15.34 -2.05 -6.35
CA PRO A 11 14.74 -2.85 -5.28
C PRO A 11 15.75 -3.83 -4.67
N LEU A 12 15.51 -4.23 -3.41
CA LEU A 12 16.37 -5.16 -2.67
C LEU A 12 16.72 -6.43 -3.47
N VAL A 13 15.73 -6.98 -4.18
CA VAL A 13 15.90 -8.26 -4.89
C VAL A 13 16.82 -8.10 -6.10
N GLU A 14 16.75 -6.99 -6.82
CA GLU A 14 17.68 -6.69 -7.92
C GLU A 14 19.12 -6.48 -7.41
N VAL A 15 19.27 -5.88 -6.22
CA VAL A 15 20.58 -5.79 -5.53
C VAL A 15 21.12 -7.18 -5.14
N ILE A 16 20.26 -8.11 -4.72
CA ILE A 16 20.67 -9.49 -4.39
C ILE A 16 20.99 -10.29 -5.66
N CYS A 17 20.19 -10.15 -6.71
CA CYS A 17 20.38 -10.85 -7.99
C CYS A 17 21.64 -10.39 -8.72
N SER A 18 22.07 -9.14 -8.55
CA SER A 18 23.33 -8.62 -9.10
C SER A 18 24.57 -9.00 -8.28
N TYR A 19 24.44 -9.70 -7.14
CA TYR A 19 25.55 -10.06 -6.28
C TYR A 19 26.30 -11.33 -6.78
N PRO A 20 27.65 -11.34 -6.82
CA PRO A 20 28.43 -12.41 -7.46
C PRO A 20 28.32 -13.78 -6.78
N THR A 21 28.03 -13.84 -5.47
CA THR A 21 27.84 -15.12 -4.74
C THR A 21 26.40 -15.29 -4.24
N ARG A 22 25.42 -14.82 -5.03
CA ARG A 22 23.98 -14.90 -4.72
C ARG A 22 23.48 -16.30 -4.38
N GLU A 23 23.97 -17.32 -5.06
CA GLU A 23 23.55 -18.72 -4.85
C GLU A 23 23.93 -19.23 -3.46
N GLY A 24 25.16 -18.95 -3.03
CA GLY A 24 25.63 -19.28 -1.68
C GLY A 24 24.83 -18.51 -0.62
N LEU A 25 24.52 -17.23 -0.86
CA LEU A 25 23.72 -16.44 0.08
C LEU A 25 22.30 -16.99 0.27
N CYS A 26 21.64 -17.39 -0.82
CA CYS A 26 20.31 -17.98 -0.78
C CYS A 26 20.32 -19.40 -0.20
N ALA A 27 21.38 -20.18 -0.46
CA ALA A 27 21.53 -21.50 0.16
C ALA A 27 21.79 -21.44 1.67
N GLU A 28 22.46 -20.38 2.15
CA GLU A 28 22.72 -20.15 3.58
C GLU A 28 21.51 -19.64 4.36
N CYS A 29 20.50 -19.08 3.70
CA CYS A 29 19.33 -18.46 4.32
C CYS A 29 18.01 -18.84 3.59
N PRO A 30 17.22 -19.75 4.18
CA PRO A 30 15.92 -20.17 3.62
C PRO A 30 14.96 -18.99 3.40
N ALA A 31 14.89 -18.05 4.34
CA ALA A 31 14.00 -16.89 4.22
C ALA A 31 14.37 -15.99 3.03
N LEU A 32 15.67 -15.83 2.74
CA LEU A 32 16.14 -15.06 1.59
C LEU A 32 15.73 -15.75 0.27
N LEU A 33 15.86 -17.07 0.23
CA LEU A 33 15.44 -17.86 -0.93
C LEU A 33 13.93 -17.75 -1.18
N LEU A 34 13.12 -17.80 -0.12
CA LEU A 34 11.67 -17.62 -0.22
C LEU A 34 11.31 -16.22 -0.77
N LEU A 35 11.99 -15.18 -0.30
CA LEU A 35 11.78 -13.80 -0.74
C LEU A 35 12.13 -13.60 -2.22
N VAL A 36 13.26 -14.16 -2.67
CA VAL A 36 13.66 -14.15 -4.09
C VAL A 36 12.63 -14.92 -4.92
N TYR A 37 12.23 -16.12 -4.49
CA TYR A 37 11.22 -16.93 -5.18
C TYR A 37 9.90 -16.17 -5.36
N GLN A 38 9.38 -15.53 -4.30
CA GLN A 38 8.15 -14.73 -4.36
C GLN A 38 8.23 -13.61 -5.39
N HIS A 39 9.38 -12.94 -5.49
CA HIS A 39 9.61 -11.89 -6.48
C HIS A 39 9.67 -12.44 -7.91
N VAL A 40 10.40 -13.55 -8.13
CA VAL A 40 10.50 -14.21 -9.45
C VAL A 40 9.13 -14.66 -9.95
N VAL A 41 8.32 -15.30 -9.10
CA VAL A 41 6.97 -15.72 -9.48
C VAL A 41 6.10 -14.52 -9.85
N ALA A 42 6.23 -13.40 -9.13
CA ALA A 42 5.44 -12.22 -9.40
C ALA A 42 5.82 -11.50 -10.70
N GLU A 43 7.11 -11.48 -11.05
CA GLU A 43 7.61 -10.98 -12.34
C GLU A 43 7.08 -11.84 -13.51
N LEU A 44 7.17 -13.17 -13.38
CA LEU A 44 6.65 -14.10 -14.38
C LEU A 44 5.12 -13.99 -14.58
N GLN A 45 4.38 -13.51 -13.57
CA GLN A 45 2.94 -13.31 -13.62
C GLN A 45 2.51 -11.91 -14.08
N ALA A 46 3.44 -11.11 -14.63
CA ALA A 46 3.22 -9.72 -15.05
C ALA A 46 2.61 -8.85 -13.91
N GLY A 47 3.06 -9.07 -12.67
CA GLY A 47 2.60 -8.35 -11.49
C GLY A 47 1.24 -8.79 -10.93
N ARG A 48 0.70 -9.94 -11.36
CA ARG A 48 -0.45 -10.59 -10.69
C ARG A 48 0.03 -11.49 -9.56
N ARG A 49 -0.79 -11.65 -8.50
CA ARG A 49 -0.44 -12.46 -7.32
C ARG A 49 -0.38 -13.94 -7.69
N ALA A 50 0.61 -14.65 -7.14
CA ALA A 50 0.63 -16.10 -7.15
C ALA A 50 -0.59 -16.61 -6.38
N VAL A 51 -1.59 -17.10 -7.11
CA VAL A 51 -2.68 -17.86 -6.52
C VAL A 51 -2.03 -19.11 -5.91
N ASP A 52 -2.35 -19.36 -4.65
CA ASP A 52 -1.97 -20.56 -3.91
C ASP A 52 -2.00 -21.79 -4.84
N VAL A 53 -0.85 -22.48 -4.99
CA VAL A 53 -0.66 -23.60 -5.92
C VAL A 53 -1.67 -24.73 -5.66
N PHE A 54 -2.29 -24.74 -4.47
CA PHE A 54 -3.26 -25.75 -4.08
C PHE A 54 -4.73 -25.31 -4.16
N ARG A 55 -5.05 -24.09 -4.62
CA ARG A 55 -6.45 -23.67 -4.80
C ARG A 55 -6.95 -23.89 -6.23
N GLY A 56 -7.30 -25.15 -6.51
CA GLY A 56 -8.21 -25.51 -7.59
C GLY A 56 -7.58 -25.71 -8.97
N THR A 57 -7.46 -27.00 -9.31
CA THR A 57 -7.30 -27.60 -10.65
C THR A 57 -5.88 -27.89 -11.17
N SER A 58 -5.78 -29.16 -11.56
CA SER A 58 -4.76 -29.92 -12.30
C SER A 58 -3.53 -29.20 -12.83
N ARG A 59 -2.36 -29.68 -12.37
CA ARG A 59 -1.07 -29.79 -13.10
C ARG A 59 -1.04 -29.01 -14.43
N GLN A 60 -0.46 -27.82 -14.44
CA GLN A 60 0.47 -27.39 -15.49
C GLN A 60 1.10 -26.00 -15.24
N ASP A 61 2.42 -25.99 -15.45
CA ASP A 61 3.24 -24.92 -16.05
C ASP A 61 4.25 -24.18 -15.17
N HIS A 62 3.91 -23.28 -14.25
CA HIS A 62 4.95 -22.36 -13.69
C HIS A 62 6.01 -22.99 -12.76
N LEU A 63 5.65 -23.99 -11.95
CA LEU A 63 6.63 -24.73 -11.13
C LEU A 63 7.45 -25.70 -12.01
N SER A 64 6.87 -26.20 -13.09
CA SER A 64 7.54 -27.07 -14.07
C SER A 64 8.48 -26.29 -14.97
N GLU A 65 8.18 -25.01 -15.24
CA GLU A 65 9.02 -24.07 -15.96
C GLU A 65 10.21 -23.64 -15.09
N LEU A 66 9.98 -23.29 -13.82
CA LEU A 66 11.03 -22.97 -12.84
C LEU A 66 11.92 -24.17 -12.50
N LEU A 67 11.37 -25.39 -12.44
CA LEU A 67 12.12 -26.65 -12.27
C LEU A 67 12.66 -27.23 -13.59
N GLY A 68 12.26 -26.64 -14.73
CA GLY A 68 12.70 -27.03 -16.07
C GLY A 68 13.93 -26.26 -16.56
N VAL A 69 14.27 -25.15 -15.89
CA VAL A 69 15.50 -24.41 -16.11
C VAL A 69 16.71 -25.31 -15.81
N ARG A 70 17.67 -25.36 -16.74
CA ARG A 70 18.76 -26.34 -16.70
C ARG A 70 19.95 -25.85 -15.87
N SER A 71 20.12 -24.55 -15.67
CA SER A 71 21.18 -23.95 -14.85
C SER A 71 20.72 -22.70 -14.08
N LEU A 72 21.37 -22.40 -12.95
CA LEU A 72 21.09 -21.20 -12.15
C LEU A 72 21.35 -19.90 -12.93
N SER A 73 22.36 -19.90 -13.78
CA SER A 73 22.70 -18.79 -14.68
C SER A 73 21.56 -18.45 -15.64
N GLU A 74 20.88 -19.45 -16.20
CA GLU A 74 19.76 -19.27 -17.13
C GLU A 74 18.54 -18.62 -16.44
N LEU A 75 18.24 -18.97 -15.18
CA LEU A 75 17.16 -18.37 -14.40
C LEU A 75 17.43 -16.88 -14.10
N PHE A 76 18.66 -16.55 -13.70
CA PHE A 76 19.04 -15.18 -13.37
C PHE A 76 19.25 -14.30 -14.61
N GLU A 77 19.76 -14.85 -15.73
CA GLU A 77 19.85 -14.14 -17.02
C GLU A 77 18.46 -13.84 -17.60
N HIS A 78 17.47 -14.71 -17.39
CA HIS A 78 16.07 -14.43 -17.76
C HIS A 78 15.43 -13.29 -16.97
N LEU A 79 15.88 -13.02 -15.74
CA LEU A 79 15.35 -11.96 -14.88
C LEU A 79 16.03 -10.61 -15.12
N TYR A 80 17.36 -10.59 -15.32
CA TYR A 80 18.12 -9.37 -15.62
C TYR A 80 19.36 -9.71 -16.48
N PRO A 81 19.47 -9.16 -17.70
CA PRO A 81 20.61 -9.44 -18.58
C PRO A 81 21.77 -8.53 -18.23
N LEU A 82 22.76 -8.97 -17.44
CA LEU A 82 24.05 -8.27 -17.37
C LEU A 82 25.26 -9.19 -17.33
N SER A 83 26.22 -8.77 -18.15
CA SER A 83 27.48 -9.35 -18.59
C SER A 83 28.47 -9.68 -17.48
N GLN A 84 28.73 -10.96 -17.26
CA GLN A 84 30.08 -11.57 -17.16
C GLN A 84 29.95 -13.02 -16.69
N SER A 85 30.59 -13.93 -17.43
CA SER A 85 30.64 -15.36 -17.13
C SER A 85 31.47 -15.63 -15.87
N CYS A 86 30.86 -16.27 -14.87
CA CYS A 86 31.59 -16.88 -13.75
C CYS A 86 31.65 -18.39 -13.94
N THR A 87 32.87 -18.92 -14.06
CA THR A 87 33.17 -20.35 -14.02
C THR A 87 33.39 -20.79 -12.57
N LEU A 88 32.41 -21.45 -11.96
CA LEU A 88 32.54 -22.17 -10.70
C LEU A 88 31.90 -23.55 -10.86
N ASP A 89 32.45 -24.58 -10.21
CA ASP A 89 32.01 -25.98 -10.33
C ASP A 89 30.51 -26.17 -10.00
N GLU A 90 29.66 -26.09 -11.04
CA GLU A 90 28.19 -26.01 -10.97
C GLU A 90 27.49 -27.25 -10.38
N SER A 91 28.15 -28.41 -10.31
CA SER A 91 27.48 -29.70 -10.08
C SER A 91 27.07 -29.94 -8.61
N THR A 92 27.84 -29.47 -7.63
CA THR A 92 27.57 -29.72 -6.20
C THR A 92 26.81 -28.58 -5.53
N ALA A 93 27.18 -27.33 -5.83
CA ALA A 93 26.53 -26.12 -5.30
C ALA A 93 25.06 -26.01 -5.77
N GLY A 94 24.79 -26.30 -7.05
CA GLY A 94 23.43 -26.35 -7.58
C GLY A 94 22.55 -27.39 -6.87
N SER A 95 23.10 -28.58 -6.59
CA SER A 95 22.37 -29.64 -5.88
C SER A 95 21.97 -29.26 -4.44
N GLN A 96 22.82 -28.47 -3.76
CA GLN A 96 22.57 -28.02 -2.40
C GLN A 96 21.54 -26.89 -2.39
N PHE A 97 21.65 -25.96 -3.34
CA PHE A 97 20.67 -24.89 -3.54
C PHE A 97 19.28 -25.47 -3.78
N TRP A 98 19.10 -26.39 -4.73
CA TRP A 98 17.78 -26.96 -5.03
C TRP A 98 17.19 -27.80 -3.90
N ARG A 99 18.03 -28.54 -3.16
CA ARG A 99 17.59 -29.23 -1.92
C ARG A 99 17.11 -28.23 -0.88
N GLN A 100 17.86 -27.15 -0.68
CA GLN A 100 17.48 -26.10 0.25
C GLN A 100 16.23 -25.36 -0.22
N ALA A 101 16.10 -25.08 -1.52
CA ALA A 101 14.96 -24.43 -2.13
C ALA A 101 13.69 -25.25 -1.91
N ARG A 102 13.76 -26.55 -2.17
CA ARG A 102 12.65 -27.48 -1.92
C ARG A 102 12.26 -27.51 -0.45
N ALA A 103 13.23 -27.69 0.46
CA ALA A 103 12.95 -27.71 1.90
C ALA A 103 12.36 -26.38 2.39
N THR A 104 12.78 -25.26 1.81
CA THR A 104 12.27 -23.92 2.11
C THR A 104 10.83 -23.76 1.65
N LEU A 105 10.49 -24.19 0.43
CA LEU A 105 9.13 -24.12 -0.10
C LEU A 105 8.18 -25.06 0.63
N GLU A 106 8.62 -26.28 0.93
CA GLU A 106 7.87 -27.23 1.77
C GLU A 106 7.62 -26.64 3.17
N ALA A 107 8.59 -25.94 3.76
CA ALA A 107 8.41 -25.24 5.03
C ALA A 107 7.49 -24.01 4.91
N ALA A 108 7.53 -23.27 3.80
CA ALA A 108 6.66 -22.11 3.58
C ALA A 108 5.20 -22.50 3.35
N TRP A 109 4.95 -23.67 2.76
CA TRP A 109 3.61 -24.23 2.54
C TRP A 109 3.11 -25.11 3.68
N ALA A 110 3.94 -25.38 4.69
CA ALA A 110 3.53 -26.07 5.89
C ALA A 110 2.47 -25.25 6.64
N PRO A 111 1.54 -25.89 7.38
CA PRO A 111 0.55 -25.18 8.17
C PRO A 111 1.22 -24.23 9.19
N PRO A 112 0.59 -23.10 9.54
CA PRO A 112 1.20 -22.03 10.35
C PRO A 112 1.63 -22.48 11.75
N HIS A 113 1.11 -23.60 12.23
CA HIS A 113 1.45 -24.20 13.53
C HIS A 113 2.68 -25.13 13.49
N ASP A 114 3.25 -25.43 12.32
CA ASP A 114 4.43 -26.30 12.25
C ASP A 114 5.69 -25.56 12.78
N ALA A 115 6.08 -25.91 14.01
CA ALA A 115 7.25 -25.34 14.66
C ALA A 115 8.56 -25.68 13.93
N LYS A 116 8.66 -26.84 13.27
CA LYS A 116 9.89 -27.23 12.54
C LYS A 116 10.07 -26.39 11.28
N ALA A 117 8.98 -26.16 10.55
CA ALA A 117 8.96 -25.31 9.38
C ALA A 117 9.33 -23.85 9.73
N ARG A 118 8.68 -23.27 10.75
CA ARG A 118 9.02 -21.91 11.24
C ARG A 118 10.47 -21.83 11.75
N ALA A 119 10.95 -22.88 12.41
CA ALA A 119 12.32 -22.94 12.88
C ALA A 119 13.34 -23.03 11.73
N LEU A 120 13.00 -23.64 10.60
CA LEU A 120 13.87 -23.68 9.42
C LEU A 120 13.97 -22.29 8.76
N LEU A 121 12.84 -21.60 8.59
CA LEU A 121 12.79 -20.30 7.94
C LEU A 121 13.53 -19.20 8.73
N THR A 122 13.65 -19.34 10.04
CA THR A 122 14.33 -18.37 10.92
C THR A 122 15.83 -18.59 11.07
N GLN A 123 16.42 -19.51 10.30
CA GLN A 123 17.85 -19.82 10.37
C GLN A 123 18.68 -19.02 9.36
N VAL A 124 19.86 -18.61 9.79
CA VAL A 124 20.91 -18.08 8.91
C VAL A 124 22.18 -18.87 9.21
N ARG A 125 22.72 -19.57 8.21
CA ARG A 125 23.89 -20.47 8.36
C ARG A 125 23.68 -21.54 9.44
N GLY A 126 22.46 -22.08 9.54
CA GLY A 126 22.07 -23.07 10.55
C GLY A 126 21.90 -22.51 11.97
N GLN A 127 22.15 -21.21 12.20
CA GLN A 127 21.92 -20.56 13.49
C GLN A 127 20.53 -19.90 13.51
N PRO A 128 19.71 -20.17 14.53
CA PRO A 128 18.41 -19.54 14.66
C PRO A 128 18.54 -18.06 15.06
N ARG A 129 17.82 -17.17 14.35
CA ARG A 129 17.79 -15.73 14.62
C ARG A 129 16.44 -15.31 15.20
N PHE A 130 16.43 -14.21 15.97
CA PHE A 130 15.24 -13.58 16.56
C PHE A 130 14.35 -14.51 17.41
N ARG A 131 14.97 -15.36 18.26
CA ARG A 131 14.25 -16.26 19.18
C ARG A 131 14.37 -15.80 20.63
N PHE A 132 13.36 -16.13 21.45
CA PHE A 132 13.51 -16.11 22.90
C PHE A 132 14.44 -17.25 23.31
N CYS A 133 15.44 -16.95 24.16
CA CYS A 133 16.36 -17.94 24.72
C CYS A 133 16.34 -17.80 26.25
N GLY A 134 15.94 -18.85 26.97
CA GLY A 134 16.04 -18.88 28.42
C GLY A 134 15.32 -20.05 29.11
N PRO A 135 15.65 -20.33 30.39
CA PRO A 135 15.12 -21.48 31.15
C PRO A 135 13.64 -21.34 31.59
N ARG A 136 13.01 -20.20 31.34
CA ARG A 136 11.59 -19.93 31.67
C ARG A 136 10.63 -20.22 30.50
N ASP A 137 11.18 -20.54 29.32
CA ASP A 137 10.42 -20.77 28.10
C ASP A 137 10.34 -22.29 27.90
N ALA A 138 9.32 -22.91 28.51
CA ALA A 138 9.03 -24.33 28.30
C ALA A 138 8.59 -24.53 26.84
N GLU A 139 9.51 -25.08 26.04
CA GLU A 139 9.25 -25.85 24.82
C GLU A 139 8.28 -25.24 23.79
N THR A 140 8.73 -24.26 23.01
CA THR A 140 8.83 -24.40 21.54
C THR A 140 9.63 -23.23 20.93
N PRO A 141 10.63 -23.50 20.08
CA PRO A 141 11.36 -22.46 19.38
C PRO A 141 10.46 -21.78 18.32
N GLY A 142 10.17 -20.49 18.50
CA GLY A 142 9.51 -19.66 17.48
C GLY A 142 8.12 -19.13 17.84
N GLU A 143 7.62 -19.40 19.05
CA GLU A 143 6.40 -18.76 19.55
C GLU A 143 6.78 -17.47 20.27
N GLY A 144 6.44 -16.34 19.67
CA GLY A 144 6.61 -15.05 20.33
C GLY A 144 5.56 -14.84 21.43
N TYR A 145 5.67 -13.76 22.20
CA TYR A 145 4.57 -13.39 23.07
C TYR A 145 3.40 -12.86 22.24
N PRO A 146 2.13 -13.10 22.64
CA PRO A 146 0.98 -12.58 21.91
C PRO A 146 1.05 -11.05 21.83
N LEU A 147 0.84 -10.52 20.63
CA LEU A 147 0.90 -9.09 20.36
C LEU A 147 -0.31 -8.37 20.97
N HIS A 148 -0.02 -7.40 21.83
CA HIS A 148 -1.07 -6.49 22.31
C HIS A 148 -1.41 -5.46 21.22
N PRO A 149 -2.70 -5.24 20.91
CA PRO A 149 -3.10 -4.40 19.78
C PRO A 149 -2.59 -2.95 19.86
N VAL A 150 -2.55 -2.37 21.06
CA VAL A 150 -2.02 -1.01 21.29
C VAL A 150 -0.53 -0.90 20.90
N SER A 151 0.24 -1.98 21.01
CA SER A 151 1.66 -1.96 20.66
C SER A 151 1.87 -1.84 19.15
N LEU A 152 1.03 -2.52 18.35
CA LEU A 152 1.06 -2.39 16.89
C LEU A 152 0.55 -1.03 16.42
N GLU A 153 -0.51 -0.52 17.05
CA GLU A 153 -1.03 0.83 16.75
C GLU A 153 0.05 1.89 17.01
N ARG A 154 0.78 1.78 18.12
CA ARG A 154 1.92 2.66 18.41
C ARG A 154 3.04 2.50 17.39
N ALA A 155 3.36 1.27 16.96
CA ALA A 155 4.36 1.03 15.92
C ALA A 155 3.98 1.72 14.59
N LEU A 156 2.73 1.59 14.15
CA LEU A 156 2.19 2.21 12.93
C LEU A 156 2.09 3.74 13.03
N ALA A 157 1.67 4.27 14.18
CA ALA A 157 1.63 5.70 14.40
C ALA A 157 3.06 6.28 14.37
N THR A 158 4.03 5.54 14.90
CA THR A 158 5.45 5.93 14.92
C THR A 158 6.03 5.92 13.51
N SER A 159 5.82 4.86 12.71
CA SER A 159 6.28 4.80 11.33
C SER A 159 5.68 5.92 10.47
N LYS A 160 4.37 6.16 10.54
CA LYS A 160 3.70 7.21 9.77
C LYS A 160 4.17 8.61 10.17
N ARG A 161 4.33 8.85 11.48
CA ARG A 161 4.87 10.12 11.99
C ARG A 161 6.29 10.31 11.48
N PHE A 162 7.11 9.28 11.56
CA PHE A 162 8.48 9.30 11.09
C PHE A 162 8.58 9.66 9.61
N LEU A 163 7.84 8.97 8.74
CA LEU A 163 7.89 9.21 7.30
C LEU A 163 7.45 10.65 6.97
N ARG A 164 6.40 11.15 7.62
CA ARG A 164 5.97 12.55 7.48
C ARG A 164 7.09 13.50 7.89
N THR A 165 7.73 13.26 9.03
CA THR A 165 8.84 14.08 9.50
C THR A 165 10.03 14.04 8.54
N ALA A 166 10.40 12.87 8.03
CA ALA A 166 11.45 12.71 7.03
C ALA A 166 11.14 13.51 5.74
N MET A 167 9.91 13.41 5.23
CA MET A 167 9.46 14.19 4.07
C MET A 167 9.49 15.70 4.34
N THR A 168 9.03 16.15 5.52
CA THR A 168 9.10 17.58 5.86
C THR A 168 10.53 18.09 5.95
N CYS A 169 11.46 17.30 6.50
CA CYS A 169 12.87 17.67 6.55
C CYS A 169 13.51 17.69 5.16
N ALA A 170 13.17 16.74 4.30
CA ALA A 170 13.65 16.69 2.92
C ALA A 170 13.16 17.91 2.12
N LEU A 171 11.89 18.30 2.27
CA LEU A 171 11.31 19.47 1.58
C LEU A 171 11.79 20.82 2.15
N ASP A 172 12.06 20.91 3.46
CA ASP A 172 12.61 22.13 4.07
C ASP A 172 14.13 22.25 3.85
N GLY A 173 14.80 21.19 3.38
CA GLY A 173 16.26 21.15 3.21
C GLY A 173 17.01 21.34 4.53
N SER A 174 16.39 21.02 5.66
CA SER A 174 16.91 21.24 7.01
C SER A 174 16.40 20.22 8.02
N THR A 175 17.11 20.09 9.14
CA THR A 175 16.68 19.28 10.29
C THR A 175 16.06 20.09 11.42
N ASP A 176 15.68 21.35 11.16
CA ASP A 176 15.08 22.25 12.16
C ASP A 176 13.78 21.68 12.74
N ALA A 177 12.97 20.99 11.92
CA ALA A 177 11.75 20.30 12.35
C ALA A 177 12.00 19.22 13.42
N LEU A 178 13.23 18.72 13.56
CA LEU A 178 13.61 17.75 14.58
C LEU A 178 13.93 18.39 15.93
N ALA A 179 14.10 19.71 16.00
CA ALA A 179 14.37 20.49 17.23
C ALA A 179 15.41 19.86 18.18
N GLY A 180 16.40 19.15 17.64
CA GLY A 180 17.42 18.43 18.42
C GLY A 180 16.97 17.15 19.14
N ARG A 181 15.68 16.78 19.07
CA ARG A 181 15.11 15.66 19.84
C ARG A 181 15.47 14.27 19.30
N GLN A 182 15.91 14.18 18.04
CA GLN A 182 16.22 12.92 17.36
C GLN A 182 17.53 13.03 16.54
N PRO A 183 18.71 12.97 17.20
CA PRO A 183 20.00 13.03 16.50
C PRO A 183 20.25 11.82 15.61
N GLU A 184 19.67 10.68 15.99
CA GLU A 184 19.68 9.43 15.25
C GLU A 184 19.00 9.58 13.89
N LEU A 185 17.80 10.16 13.88
CA LEU A 185 17.05 10.46 12.66
C LEU A 185 17.81 11.42 11.75
N ARG A 186 18.36 12.51 12.31
CA ARG A 186 19.20 13.44 11.53
C ARG A 186 20.32 12.70 10.81
N ALA A 187 21.02 11.80 11.50
CA ALA A 187 22.12 11.06 10.92
C ALA A 187 21.66 10.10 9.81
N VAL A 188 20.47 9.50 9.91
CA VAL A 188 19.89 8.68 8.84
C VAL A 188 19.53 9.54 7.61
N LEU A 189 18.88 10.69 7.79
CA LEU A 189 18.51 11.58 6.67
C LEU A 189 19.75 12.12 5.94
N GLN A 190 20.78 12.47 6.70
CA GLN A 190 22.06 12.94 6.15
C GLN A 190 22.79 11.80 5.43
N LEU A 191 22.79 10.59 5.97
CA LEU A 191 23.40 9.42 5.31
C LEU A 191 22.67 9.04 4.02
N ALA A 192 21.35 9.22 3.97
CA ALA A 192 20.55 9.04 2.77
C ALA A 192 20.62 10.24 1.79
N HIS A 193 21.43 11.26 2.09
CA HIS A 193 21.54 12.52 1.35
C HIS A 193 20.21 13.27 1.14
N LEU A 194 19.21 13.00 1.99
CA LEU A 194 17.89 13.66 1.93
C LEU A 194 17.93 15.09 2.48
N VAL A 195 18.93 15.39 3.30
CA VAL A 195 19.17 16.69 3.91
C VAL A 195 20.68 16.97 3.84
N PRO A 196 21.12 18.20 3.56
CA PRO A 196 22.53 18.52 3.50
C PRO A 196 23.26 18.20 4.81
N HIS A 197 24.53 17.82 4.68
CA HIS A 197 25.41 17.66 5.83
C HIS A 197 25.67 19.05 6.44
N THR A 198 25.36 19.21 7.72
CA THR A 198 25.71 20.41 8.46
C THR A 198 27.23 20.40 8.69
N PRO A 199 28.00 21.36 8.12
CA PRO A 199 29.44 21.41 8.36
C PRO A 199 29.70 21.66 9.85
N SER A 200 30.69 20.95 10.41
CA SER A 200 31.11 21.10 11.82
C SER A 200 31.70 22.49 12.13
N THR A 201 32.03 23.26 11.10
CA THR A 201 32.61 24.60 11.19
C THR A 201 31.52 25.66 11.17
N GLY A 202 31.02 26.06 12.36
CA GLY A 202 30.47 27.36 12.77
C GLY A 202 29.57 28.22 11.84
N ALA A 203 29.22 27.77 10.64
CA ALA A 203 28.43 28.49 9.66
C ALA A 203 26.95 28.20 9.90
N PRO A 204 26.06 29.19 9.69
CA PRO A 204 24.63 28.96 9.83
C PRO A 204 24.20 27.86 8.84
N PRO A 205 23.34 26.91 9.27
CA PRO A 205 22.87 25.85 8.39
C PRO A 205 22.13 26.49 7.21
N ARG A 206 22.67 26.34 6.00
CA ARG A 206 21.97 26.76 4.79
C ARG A 206 20.83 25.78 4.54
N LYS A 207 19.62 26.29 4.47
CA LYS A 207 18.45 25.53 4.03
C LYS A 207 18.56 25.33 2.53
N GLU A 208 19.06 24.17 2.13
CA GLU A 208 19.19 23.80 0.73
C GLU A 208 18.54 22.44 0.54
N VAL A 209 17.54 22.39 -0.34
CA VAL A 209 16.83 21.16 -0.68
C VAL A 209 17.73 20.34 -1.60
N THR A 210 18.06 19.11 -1.19
CA THR A 210 18.87 18.21 -2.02
C THR A 210 18.04 17.59 -3.14
N PRO A 211 18.63 17.31 -4.32
CA PRO A 211 17.92 16.63 -5.40
C PRO A 211 17.41 15.24 -4.97
N GLU A 212 18.16 14.53 -4.13
CA GLU A 212 17.75 13.25 -3.54
C GLU A 212 16.56 13.42 -2.58
N GLY A 213 16.49 14.53 -1.82
CA GLY A 213 15.38 14.86 -0.95
C GLY A 213 14.07 15.10 -1.71
N ILE A 214 14.13 15.80 -2.84
CA ILE A 214 12.97 15.98 -3.74
C ILE A 214 12.59 14.65 -4.38
N SER A 215 13.56 13.91 -4.93
CA SER A 215 13.33 12.59 -5.53
C SER A 215 12.65 11.64 -4.55
N PHE A 216 13.13 11.57 -3.31
CA PHE A 216 12.51 10.82 -2.23
C PHE A 216 11.03 11.16 -2.00
N CYS A 217 10.65 12.43 -2.14
CA CYS A 217 9.26 12.85 -2.00
C CYS A 217 8.40 12.50 -3.23
N MET A 218 9.02 12.24 -4.39
CA MET A 218 8.36 11.92 -5.66
C MET A 218 8.25 10.42 -5.93
N VAL A 219 9.10 9.58 -5.33
CA VAL A 219 9.05 8.11 -5.49
C VAL A 219 7.87 7.48 -4.74
N SER A 220 7.55 6.23 -5.07
CA SER A 220 6.46 5.45 -4.45
C SER A 220 6.71 5.22 -2.94
N LEU A 221 5.65 4.95 -2.17
CA LEU A 221 5.76 4.71 -0.73
C LEU A 221 6.72 3.56 -0.38
N GLN A 222 6.69 2.48 -1.17
CA GLN A 222 7.60 1.35 -1.06
C GLN A 222 9.05 1.78 -1.22
N GLN A 223 9.36 2.53 -2.28
CA GLN A 223 10.71 3.06 -2.52
C GLN A 223 11.15 4.00 -1.41
N ARG A 224 10.27 4.84 -0.87
CA ARG A 224 10.58 5.68 0.30
C ARG A 224 11.02 4.83 1.48
N TRP A 225 10.28 3.79 1.82
CA TRP A 225 10.65 2.90 2.91
C TRP A 225 11.96 2.15 2.62
N TRP A 226 12.16 1.70 1.38
CA TRP A 226 13.40 1.05 0.96
C TRP A 226 14.63 1.95 1.12
N VAL A 227 14.55 3.22 0.71
CA VAL A 227 15.62 4.21 0.88
C VAL A 227 16.02 4.34 2.35
N LEU A 228 15.02 4.38 3.24
CA LEU A 228 15.25 4.48 4.68
C LEU A 228 15.81 3.18 5.27
N VAL A 229 15.34 2.01 4.83
CA VAL A 229 15.90 0.70 5.21
C VAL A 229 17.36 0.60 4.77
N ASN A 230 17.67 0.96 3.53
CA ASN A 230 19.03 0.93 3.00
C ASN A 230 19.96 1.90 3.76
N ALA A 231 19.48 3.10 4.10
CA ALA A 231 20.20 4.03 4.96
C ALA A 231 20.46 3.45 6.36
N ALA A 232 19.49 2.74 6.94
CA ALA A 232 19.67 2.02 8.20
C ALA A 232 20.75 0.92 8.08
N LEU A 233 20.78 0.15 6.98
CA LEU A 233 21.80 -0.86 6.72
C LEU A 233 23.20 -0.25 6.62
N GLU A 234 23.36 0.80 5.81
CA GLU A 234 24.64 1.50 5.66
C GLU A 234 25.13 2.07 7.00
N ARG A 235 24.21 2.56 7.83
CA ARG A 235 24.52 3.03 9.18
C ARG A 235 25.01 1.91 10.11
N VAL A 236 24.47 0.69 10.01
CA VAL A 236 25.01 -0.48 10.74
C VAL A 236 26.45 -0.74 10.33
N LEU A 237 26.73 -0.78 9.02
CA LEU A 237 28.07 -1.04 8.50
C LEU A 237 29.08 0.02 8.97
N LEU A 238 28.71 1.30 8.94
CA LEU A 238 29.56 2.39 9.42
C LEU A 238 29.88 2.29 10.92
N LEU A 239 28.87 2.02 11.76
CA LEU A 239 29.07 1.94 13.22
C LEU A 239 29.90 0.73 13.63
N THR A 240 29.67 -0.41 13.00
CA THR A 240 30.44 -1.63 13.28
C THR A 240 31.89 -1.52 12.81
N ARG A 241 32.14 -0.84 11.67
CA ARG A 241 33.50 -0.52 11.19
C ARG A 241 34.21 0.48 12.11
N ALA A 242 33.52 1.52 12.58
CA ALA A 242 34.08 2.49 13.53
C ALA A 242 34.45 1.82 14.87
N ALA A 243 33.60 0.92 15.37
CA ALA A 243 33.87 0.14 16.58
C ALA A 243 35.08 -0.82 16.42
N ALA A 244 35.25 -1.42 15.24
CA ALA A 244 36.40 -2.28 14.94
C ALA A 244 37.72 -1.48 14.92
N ASN A 245 37.71 -0.28 14.33
CA ASN A 245 38.89 0.57 14.25
C ASN A 245 39.32 1.16 15.61
N GLY A 246 38.38 1.38 16.54
CA GLY A 246 38.68 1.89 17.88
C GLY A 246 39.36 0.89 18.82
N ASN A 247 39.26 -0.42 18.54
CA ASN A 247 39.71 -1.49 19.45
C ASN A 247 41.08 -2.10 19.12
N GLY A 248 41.83 -1.59 18.13
CA GLY A 248 43.26 -1.91 17.90
C GLY A 248 43.64 -3.36 17.53
N ASN A 249 42.72 -4.34 17.63
CA ASN A 249 43.00 -5.74 17.31
C ASN A 249 42.68 -6.03 15.83
N THR A 250 43.72 -6.16 15.02
CA THR A 250 43.68 -6.45 13.58
C THR A 250 43.66 -7.95 13.23
N SER A 251 43.19 -8.83 14.12
CA SER A 251 43.13 -10.27 13.88
C SER A 251 41.75 -10.86 14.21
N GLY A 252 40.84 -10.79 13.25
CA GLY A 252 39.58 -11.54 13.27
C GLY A 252 38.51 -10.87 12.42
N SER A 253 38.05 -11.55 11.38
CA SER A 253 36.98 -11.15 10.45
C SER A 253 35.58 -11.05 11.07
N SER A 254 35.45 -10.52 12.29
CA SER A 254 34.19 -10.32 13.03
C SER A 254 33.51 -8.99 12.67
N GLY A 255 33.48 -8.64 11.38
CA GLY A 255 32.76 -7.48 10.88
C GLY A 255 31.35 -7.88 10.42
N VAL A 256 30.34 -7.07 10.74
CA VAL A 256 29.00 -7.26 10.18
C VAL A 256 29.08 -6.99 8.67
N THR A 257 28.71 -7.98 7.86
CA THR A 257 28.71 -7.87 6.39
C THR A 257 27.35 -7.43 5.87
N LYS A 258 27.33 -6.75 4.72
CA LYS A 258 26.09 -6.34 4.04
C LYS A 258 25.23 -7.54 3.66
N SER A 259 25.85 -8.65 3.24
CA SER A 259 25.18 -9.91 2.92
C SER A 259 24.44 -10.53 4.11
N LEU A 260 25.04 -10.48 5.32
CA LEU A 260 24.39 -10.96 6.53
C LEU A 260 23.18 -10.07 6.88
N LEU A 261 23.27 -8.75 6.67
CA LEU A 261 22.14 -7.85 6.90
C LEU A 261 20.97 -8.13 5.96
N TRP A 262 21.22 -8.43 4.68
CA TRP A 262 20.17 -8.87 3.75
C TRP A 262 19.50 -10.17 4.19
N GLN A 263 20.28 -11.16 4.65
CA GLN A 263 19.75 -12.40 5.21
C GLN A 263 18.88 -12.14 6.44
N LEU A 264 19.31 -11.25 7.35
CA LEU A 264 18.54 -10.89 8.53
C LEU A 264 17.25 -10.14 8.19
N LEU A 265 17.27 -9.25 7.19
CA LEU A 265 16.05 -8.58 6.69
C LEU A 265 15.04 -9.60 6.13
N ALA A 266 15.52 -10.59 5.39
CA ALA A 266 14.66 -11.66 4.88
C ALA A 266 14.09 -12.53 6.02
N VAL A 267 14.87 -12.80 7.07
CA VAL A 267 14.32 -13.50 8.24
C VAL A 267 13.22 -12.67 8.90
N LEU A 268 13.42 -11.35 9.07
CA LEU A 268 12.40 -10.45 9.62
C LEU A 268 11.11 -10.43 8.79
N SER A 269 11.19 -10.60 7.46
CA SER A 269 10.01 -10.62 6.60
C SER A 269 9.18 -11.91 6.71
N VAL A 270 9.77 -12.99 7.21
CA VAL A 270 9.08 -14.28 7.40
C VAL A 270 8.51 -14.44 8.82
N LEU A 271 8.89 -13.59 9.76
CA LEU A 271 8.34 -13.62 11.12
C LEU A 271 6.85 -13.24 11.13
N ASP A 272 6.05 -13.98 11.91
CA ASP A 272 4.63 -13.67 12.15
C ASP A 272 4.50 -12.50 13.14
N THR A 273 4.79 -11.30 12.64
CA THR A 273 4.75 -10.06 13.42
C THR A 273 3.34 -9.48 13.56
N ALA A 274 2.35 -10.09 12.89
CA ALA A 274 0.95 -9.71 13.01
C ALA A 274 0.33 -10.23 14.32
N HIS A 275 0.76 -11.41 14.77
CA HIS A 275 0.20 -12.06 15.97
C HIS A 275 1.17 -12.12 17.14
N TYR A 276 2.48 -12.04 16.87
CA TYR A 276 3.51 -12.28 17.88
C TYR A 276 4.54 -11.16 17.99
N VAL A 277 5.08 -11.03 19.20
CA VAL A 277 6.16 -10.16 19.61
C VAL A 277 7.42 -10.99 19.79
N PHE A 278 8.55 -10.53 19.25
CA PHE A 278 9.81 -11.26 19.27
C PHE A 278 10.85 -10.63 20.19
N ALA A 279 11.82 -11.43 20.64
CA ALA A 279 12.89 -10.99 21.53
C ALA A 279 13.80 -9.97 20.83
N PHE A 280 14.12 -8.87 21.52
CA PHE A 280 15.16 -7.98 21.07
C PHE A 280 16.52 -8.61 21.43
N PRO A 281 17.37 -8.97 20.44
CA PRO A 281 18.62 -9.68 20.68
C PRO A 281 19.59 -8.83 21.49
N GLU A 282 20.27 -9.47 22.42
CA GLU A 282 21.33 -8.84 23.20
C GLU A 282 22.58 -8.65 22.36
N ARG A 283 23.32 -7.56 22.62
CA ARG A 283 24.53 -7.20 21.86
C ARG A 283 25.62 -8.28 21.92
N GLN A 284 25.67 -9.06 23.00
CA GLN A 284 26.63 -10.15 23.20
C GLN A 284 26.22 -11.43 22.46
N GLN A 285 24.91 -11.69 22.34
CA GLN A 285 24.38 -12.89 21.69
C GLN A 285 24.40 -12.75 20.17
N ASP A 286 23.95 -11.61 19.64
CA ASP A 286 23.90 -11.34 18.22
C ASP A 286 24.11 -9.87 17.92
N LEU A 287 25.37 -9.51 17.67
CA LEU A 287 25.78 -8.13 17.39
C LEU A 287 25.12 -7.60 16.10
N ALA A 288 25.01 -8.43 15.05
CA ALA A 288 24.46 -8.01 13.76
C ALA A 288 22.96 -7.74 13.86
N ALA A 289 22.20 -8.65 14.46
CA ALA A 289 20.76 -8.48 14.65
C ALA A 289 20.42 -7.34 15.62
N HIS A 290 21.21 -7.18 16.69
CA HIS A 290 21.06 -6.07 17.63
C HIS A 290 21.22 -4.71 16.94
N HIS A 291 22.31 -4.52 16.19
CA HIS A 291 22.53 -3.26 15.48
C HIS A 291 21.48 -3.04 14.39
N LEU A 292 21.08 -4.09 13.65
CA LEU A 292 20.02 -3.98 12.64
C LEU A 292 18.71 -3.47 13.24
N LEU A 293 18.17 -4.12 14.29
CA LEU A 293 16.92 -3.71 14.92
C LEU A 293 17.02 -2.33 15.57
N ALA A 294 18.17 -2.01 16.16
CA ALA A 294 18.41 -0.67 16.70
C ALA A 294 18.33 0.39 15.60
N ARG A 295 18.94 0.18 14.42
CA ARG A 295 18.87 1.16 13.31
C ARG A 295 17.49 1.21 12.66
N LEU A 296 16.80 0.08 12.53
CA LEU A 296 15.40 0.07 12.06
C LEU A 296 14.44 0.78 13.02
N SER A 297 14.75 0.79 14.32
CA SER A 297 13.98 1.58 15.31
C SER A 297 14.20 3.09 15.16
N GLU A 298 15.41 3.51 14.75
CA GLU A 298 15.68 4.92 14.44
C GLU A 298 14.85 5.40 13.23
N VAL A 299 14.48 4.47 12.33
CA VAL A 299 13.65 4.72 11.14
C VAL A 299 12.13 4.57 11.44
N GLY A 300 11.77 4.19 12.66
CA GLY A 300 10.38 3.97 13.04
C GLY A 300 9.74 2.70 12.45
N LEU A 301 10.54 1.78 11.90
CA LEU A 301 10.08 0.50 11.38
C LEU A 301 10.06 -0.60 12.45
N VAL A 302 10.80 -0.42 13.55
CA VAL A 302 10.82 -1.32 14.69
C VAL A 302 10.45 -0.53 15.95
N TYR A 303 9.47 -1.02 16.69
CA TYR A 303 9.05 -0.45 17.96
C TYR A 303 9.57 -1.32 19.12
N PRO A 304 10.60 -0.88 19.87
CA PRO A 304 11.07 -1.60 21.04
C PRO A 304 10.07 -1.46 22.19
N LEU A 305 9.79 -2.56 22.87
CA LEU A 305 8.92 -2.60 24.04
C LEU A 305 9.50 -3.49 25.13
N LEU A 306 8.99 -3.33 26.35
CA LEU A 306 9.26 -4.25 27.45
C LEU A 306 8.03 -5.13 27.65
N SER A 307 8.20 -6.44 27.49
CA SER A 307 7.18 -7.45 27.78
C SER A 307 7.76 -8.46 28.72
N ASN A 308 7.09 -8.75 29.84
CA ASN A 308 7.53 -9.71 30.85
C ASN A 308 9.00 -9.49 31.29
N ASP A 309 9.38 -8.23 31.56
CA ASP A 309 10.74 -7.78 31.91
C ASP A 309 11.84 -8.08 30.87
N ARG A 310 11.45 -8.45 29.64
CA ARG A 310 12.36 -8.67 28.52
C ARG A 310 12.17 -7.59 27.45
N LYS A 311 13.30 -7.15 26.89
CA LYS A 311 13.29 -6.28 25.71
C LYS A 311 12.79 -7.07 24.53
N CYS A 312 11.69 -6.62 23.95
CA CYS A 312 11.08 -7.21 22.78
C CYS A 312 10.88 -6.14 21.70
N PHE A 313 10.48 -6.55 20.51
CA PHE A 313 10.18 -5.63 19.44
C PHE A 313 8.90 -6.00 18.69
N VAL A 314 8.25 -4.95 18.17
CA VAL A 314 7.14 -5.05 17.21
C VAL A 314 7.63 -4.48 15.90
N LEU A 315 7.47 -5.24 14.83
CA LEU A 315 7.79 -4.79 13.48
C LEU A 315 6.59 -4.02 12.93
N SER A 316 6.81 -2.82 12.42
CA SER A 316 5.76 -2.09 11.71
C SER A 316 5.44 -2.81 10.39
N PRO A 317 4.16 -2.98 10.02
CA PRO A 317 3.77 -3.49 8.69
C PRO A 317 4.42 -2.71 7.54
N ASP A 318 4.73 -1.43 7.75
CA ASP A 318 5.49 -0.57 6.80
C ASP A 318 6.88 -1.12 6.44
N PHE A 319 7.44 -2.03 7.24
CA PHE A 319 8.69 -2.72 6.91
C PHE A 319 8.52 -3.70 5.75
N LEU A 320 7.44 -4.49 5.75
CA LEU A 320 7.17 -5.46 4.69
C LEU A 320 6.95 -4.74 3.36
N HIS A 321 6.34 -3.55 3.41
CA HIS A 321 6.21 -2.66 2.26
C HIS A 321 7.54 -2.24 1.64
N ALA A 322 8.62 -2.17 2.41
CA ALA A 322 9.94 -1.79 1.92
C ALA A 322 10.64 -2.94 1.17
N ILE A 323 10.25 -4.18 1.45
CA ILE A 323 11.03 -5.38 1.12
C ILE A 323 10.31 -6.27 0.10
N HIS A 324 9.00 -6.45 0.23
CA HIS A 324 8.22 -7.28 -0.69
C HIS A 324 7.93 -6.53 -1.99
N TRP A 325 7.94 -7.26 -3.10
CA TRP A 325 7.59 -6.77 -4.45
C TRP A 325 6.20 -6.11 -4.49
N HIS A 326 5.22 -6.74 -3.87
CA HIS A 326 3.90 -6.17 -3.69
C HIS A 326 3.85 -5.48 -2.34
N ALA A 327 4.03 -4.17 -2.32
CA ALA A 327 3.52 -3.36 -1.24
C ALA A 327 1.98 -3.48 -1.25
N SER A 328 1.44 -4.45 -0.49
CA SER A 328 0.01 -4.60 -0.20
C SER A 328 -0.47 -3.37 0.56
N THR A 329 -0.73 -2.29 -0.18
CA THR A 329 -1.31 -0.97 0.19
C THR A 329 -1.28 -0.65 1.69
N PRO A 330 -0.60 0.43 2.16
CA PRO A 330 -0.46 0.71 3.59
C PRO A 330 -1.83 0.60 4.22
N LEU A 331 -2.04 -0.49 4.94
CA LEU A 331 -3.38 -0.85 5.34
C LEU A 331 -3.91 0.34 6.10
N SER A 332 -5.09 0.81 5.71
CA SER A 332 -5.66 2.02 6.26
C SER A 332 -5.56 1.97 7.79
N LEU A 333 -5.38 3.10 8.45
CA LEU A 333 -5.29 3.15 9.93
C LEU A 333 -6.50 2.42 10.57
N THR A 334 -7.65 2.51 9.90
CA THR A 334 -8.90 1.79 10.18
C THR A 334 -8.80 0.27 9.98
N PHE A 335 -8.11 -0.22 8.96
CA PHE A 335 -7.90 -1.66 8.75
C PHE A 335 -7.01 -2.30 9.80
N ASN A 336 -5.92 -1.62 10.16
CA ASN A 336 -5.07 -2.10 11.25
C ASN A 336 -5.85 -2.12 12.57
N HIS A 337 -6.67 -1.11 12.85
CA HIS A 337 -7.54 -1.11 14.03
C HIS A 337 -8.58 -2.26 14.03
N HIS A 338 -9.04 -2.70 12.86
CA HIS A 338 -10.00 -3.80 12.73
C HIS A 338 -9.32 -5.17 12.87
N LEU A 339 -8.18 -5.40 12.20
CA LEU A 339 -7.37 -6.62 12.40
C LEU A 339 -7.00 -6.80 13.87
N LEU A 340 -6.57 -5.72 14.52
CA LEU A 340 -6.18 -5.71 15.93
C LEU A 340 -7.32 -6.02 16.90
N ARG A 341 -8.58 -5.71 16.52
CA ARG A 341 -9.75 -6.04 17.33
C ARG A 341 -10.13 -7.52 17.23
N SER A 342 -9.88 -8.15 16.08
CA SER A 342 -10.12 -9.59 15.86
C SER A 342 -9.24 -10.49 16.74
N VAL A 343 -8.09 -9.98 17.23
CA VAL A 343 -7.14 -10.69 18.10
C VAL A 343 -7.71 -10.98 19.51
N SER A 344 -8.86 -10.42 19.87
CA SER A 344 -9.49 -10.60 21.18
C SER A 344 -10.19 -11.96 21.39
N GLY A 345 -10.03 -12.93 20.49
CA GLY A 345 -10.71 -14.24 20.56
C GLY A 345 -12.22 -14.16 20.36
N VAL A 346 -12.73 -13.00 19.92
CA VAL A 346 -14.11 -12.79 19.53
C VAL A 346 -14.09 -12.55 18.03
N SER A 347 -14.36 -13.60 17.26
CA SER A 347 -14.66 -13.55 15.82
C SER A 347 -16.03 -12.90 15.60
N ASP A 348 -16.23 -11.74 16.18
CA ASP A 348 -17.42 -10.94 15.97
C ASP A 348 -16.89 -9.65 15.34
N ILE A 349 -16.68 -9.71 14.01
CA ILE A 349 -16.98 -8.52 13.22
C ILE A 349 -18.34 -8.12 13.73
N ARG A 350 -18.46 -6.98 14.42
CA ARG A 350 -19.78 -6.55 14.89
C ARG A 350 -20.67 -6.63 13.66
N ARG A 351 -21.88 -7.17 13.76
CA ARG A 351 -22.84 -7.19 12.65
C ARG A 351 -23.04 -5.80 12.00
N GLU A 352 -22.63 -4.76 12.71
CA GLU A 352 -22.58 -3.35 12.31
C GLU A 352 -21.45 -2.99 11.32
N ASP A 353 -20.33 -3.73 11.33
CA ASP A 353 -19.11 -3.50 10.52
C ASP A 353 -19.00 -4.49 9.34
N THR A 354 -19.76 -5.58 9.34
CA THR A 354 -19.92 -6.49 8.19
C THR A 354 -20.62 -5.77 7.03
N ASP A 355 -20.15 -6.02 5.81
CA ASP A 355 -20.63 -5.43 4.55
C ASP A 355 -20.39 -3.91 4.43
N THR A 356 -19.30 -3.43 5.03
CA THR A 356 -18.91 -2.02 4.98
C THR A 356 -17.74 -1.77 4.03
N ILE A 357 -17.68 -0.56 3.48
CA ILE A 357 -16.68 -0.10 2.52
C ILE A 357 -15.99 1.15 3.08
N ILE A 358 -14.66 1.19 2.96
CA ILE A 358 -13.83 2.34 3.29
C ILE A 358 -13.26 2.91 1.99
N THR A 359 -13.47 4.20 1.76
CA THR A 359 -12.96 4.90 0.56
C THR A 359 -11.80 5.83 0.93
N GLU A 360 -10.69 5.71 0.21
CA GLU A 360 -9.52 6.57 0.37
C GLU A 360 -9.38 7.62 -0.75
N THR A 361 -8.59 8.66 -0.49
CA THR A 361 -8.30 9.76 -1.46
C THR A 361 -7.48 9.32 -2.67
N ASN A 362 -6.87 8.14 -2.62
CA ASN A 362 -6.04 7.54 -3.67
C ASN A 362 -6.85 6.59 -4.59
N PHE A 363 -8.18 6.68 -4.60
CA PHE A 363 -9.09 5.85 -5.38
C PHE A 363 -9.11 4.36 -5.00
N ARG A 364 -8.66 4.04 -3.79
CA ARG A 364 -8.78 2.69 -3.22
C ARG A 364 -10.03 2.53 -2.37
N LEU A 365 -10.61 1.34 -2.47
CA LEU A 365 -11.76 0.92 -1.68
C LEU A 365 -11.36 -0.34 -0.91
N TYR A 366 -11.71 -0.40 0.37
CA TYR A 366 -11.53 -1.59 1.20
C TYR A 366 -12.90 -2.06 1.64
N ALA A 367 -13.32 -3.23 1.17
CA ALA A 367 -14.61 -3.82 1.50
C ALA A 367 -14.43 -4.97 2.49
N TYR A 368 -15.10 -4.89 3.64
CA TYR A 368 -15.18 -5.97 4.62
C TYR A 368 -16.48 -6.70 4.37
N THR A 369 -16.42 -7.80 3.63
CA THR A 369 -17.61 -8.52 3.22
C THR A 369 -17.24 -9.95 2.87
N ASP A 370 -18.07 -10.87 3.34
CA ASP A 370 -18.10 -12.25 2.87
C ASP A 370 -19.23 -12.44 1.83
N ASP A 371 -20.10 -11.45 1.67
CA ASP A 371 -21.19 -11.44 0.70
C ASP A 371 -20.65 -11.28 -0.74
N ALA A 372 -20.88 -12.31 -1.55
CA ALA A 372 -20.50 -12.35 -2.95
C ALA A 372 -21.27 -11.33 -3.79
N ASP A 373 -22.47 -10.93 -3.39
CA ASP A 373 -23.28 -9.96 -4.14
C ASP A 373 -22.68 -8.55 -4.03
N LEU A 374 -22.25 -8.16 -2.83
CA LEU A 374 -21.54 -6.90 -2.60
C LEU A 374 -20.25 -6.84 -3.43
N LEU A 375 -19.49 -7.94 -3.49
CA LEU A 375 -18.29 -8.05 -4.32
C LEU A 375 -18.60 -7.97 -5.82
N ASN A 376 -19.69 -8.60 -6.26
CA ASN A 376 -20.13 -8.54 -7.66
C ASN A 376 -20.51 -7.13 -8.10
N ILE A 377 -21.09 -6.32 -7.21
CA ILE A 377 -21.37 -4.90 -7.47
C ILE A 377 -20.07 -4.11 -7.57
N LEU A 378 -19.13 -4.30 -6.63
CA LEU A 378 -17.82 -3.63 -6.67
C LEU A 378 -17.03 -3.96 -7.95
N ASN A 379 -17.08 -5.21 -8.40
CA ASN A 379 -16.47 -5.65 -9.66
C ASN A 379 -17.03 -4.95 -10.91
N GLN A 380 -18.19 -4.30 -10.83
CA GLN A 380 -18.74 -3.58 -11.99
C GLN A 380 -18.00 -2.28 -12.30
N PHE A 381 -17.47 -1.59 -11.28
CA PHE A 381 -16.88 -0.26 -11.41
C PHE A 381 -15.46 -0.13 -10.84
N ALA A 382 -14.99 -1.10 -10.08
CA ALA A 382 -13.66 -1.14 -9.50
C ALA A 382 -12.91 -2.44 -9.85
N LYS A 383 -11.58 -2.38 -9.89
CA LYS A 383 -10.72 -3.53 -10.14
C LYS A 383 -10.22 -4.10 -8.81
N LEU A 384 -10.41 -5.39 -8.58
CA LEU A 384 -9.87 -6.08 -7.41
C LEU A 384 -8.33 -6.10 -7.50
N GLU A 385 -7.66 -5.58 -6.48
CA GLU A 385 -6.20 -5.61 -6.35
C GLU A 385 -5.76 -6.75 -5.43
N GLU A 386 -6.43 -6.93 -4.29
CA GLU A 386 -5.98 -7.86 -3.26
C GLU A 386 -7.14 -8.40 -2.42
N ILE A 387 -6.96 -9.62 -1.88
CA ILE A 387 -7.82 -10.19 -0.85
C ILE A 387 -6.94 -10.50 0.36
N VAL A 388 -7.30 -9.94 1.52
CA VAL A 388 -6.58 -10.10 2.78
C VAL A 388 -7.47 -10.91 3.73
N ASN A 389 -6.92 -11.99 4.29
CA ASN A 389 -7.57 -12.83 5.31
C ASN A 389 -8.96 -13.37 4.93
N GLY A 390 -9.28 -13.47 3.64
CA GLY A 390 -10.54 -14.04 3.12
C GLY A 390 -11.71 -13.06 3.05
N ASN A 391 -11.81 -12.13 4.00
CA ASN A 391 -13.02 -11.33 4.25
C ASN A 391 -12.83 -9.83 3.94
N LEU A 392 -11.60 -9.42 3.60
CA LEU A 392 -11.29 -8.08 3.14
C LEU A 392 -10.89 -8.12 1.66
N HIS A 393 -11.58 -7.30 0.87
CA HIS A 393 -11.30 -7.12 -0.54
C HIS A 393 -10.83 -5.68 -0.81
N CYS A 394 -9.62 -5.55 -1.32
CA CYS A 394 -9.02 -4.29 -1.73
C CYS A 394 -9.29 -4.06 -3.22
N TYR A 395 -9.91 -2.95 -3.55
CA TYR A 395 -10.24 -2.53 -4.90
C TYR A 395 -9.57 -1.19 -5.24
N ARG A 396 -9.31 -0.97 -6.53
CA ARG A 396 -8.94 0.34 -7.07
C ARG A 396 -9.88 0.76 -8.19
N VAL A 397 -10.36 1.99 -8.12
CA VAL A 397 -11.15 2.62 -9.18
C VAL A 397 -10.19 3.33 -10.13
N THR A 398 -10.25 2.98 -11.41
CA THR A 398 -9.49 3.62 -12.47
C THR A 398 -10.43 4.22 -13.50
N ARG A 399 -9.88 5.10 -14.35
CA ARG A 399 -10.61 5.67 -15.48
C ARG A 399 -11.23 4.58 -16.36
N ASP A 400 -10.45 3.53 -16.66
CA ASP A 400 -10.92 2.43 -17.51
C ASP A 400 -11.99 1.58 -16.83
N SER A 401 -11.86 1.31 -15.53
CA SER A 401 -12.86 0.53 -14.79
C SER A 401 -14.18 1.29 -14.72
N PHE A 402 -14.12 2.60 -14.47
CA PHE A 402 -15.30 3.45 -14.43
C PHE A 402 -15.92 3.68 -15.82
N ALA A 403 -15.11 3.86 -16.87
CA ALA A 403 -15.60 3.95 -18.25
C ALA A 403 -16.32 2.65 -18.68
N SER A 404 -15.83 1.49 -18.22
CA SER A 404 -16.49 0.21 -18.42
C SER A 404 -17.84 0.12 -17.70
N ALA A 405 -17.93 0.65 -16.49
CA ALA A 405 -19.18 0.75 -15.72
C ALA A 405 -20.19 1.68 -16.40
N MET A 406 -19.74 2.82 -16.92
CA MET A 406 -20.56 3.77 -17.68
C MET A 406 -21.19 3.14 -18.92
N ARG A 407 -20.45 2.28 -19.64
CA ARG A 407 -20.98 1.49 -20.77
C ARG A 407 -22.09 0.52 -20.35
N LYS A 408 -22.09 0.08 -19.08
CA LYS A 408 -23.16 -0.75 -18.48
C LYS A 408 -24.32 0.09 -17.93
N GLY A 409 -24.29 1.42 -18.08
CA GLY A 409 -25.32 2.33 -17.58
C GLY A 409 -25.18 2.73 -16.11
N ILE A 410 -24.03 2.46 -15.47
CA ILE A 410 -23.78 2.82 -14.07
C ILE A 410 -23.23 4.26 -14.01
N THR A 411 -23.96 5.17 -13.36
CA THR A 411 -23.58 6.59 -13.27
C THR A 411 -22.68 6.91 -12.07
N ALA A 412 -21.96 8.03 -12.11
CA ALA A 412 -21.12 8.44 -10.97
C ALA A 412 -21.95 8.65 -9.71
N ALA A 413 -23.12 9.27 -9.84
CA ALA A 413 -24.04 9.49 -8.72
C ALA A 413 -24.49 8.17 -8.06
N GLN A 414 -24.74 7.12 -8.84
CA GLN A 414 -25.08 5.80 -8.32
C GLN A 414 -23.92 5.17 -7.55
N VAL A 415 -22.70 5.25 -8.09
CA VAL A 415 -21.50 4.74 -7.41
C VAL A 415 -21.27 5.48 -6.09
N LEU A 416 -21.31 6.81 -6.11
CA LEU A 416 -21.10 7.62 -4.91
C LEU A 416 -22.17 7.34 -3.85
N ARG A 417 -23.45 7.27 -4.25
CA ARG A 417 -24.55 6.91 -3.34
C ARG A 417 -24.35 5.53 -2.73
N PHE A 418 -23.94 4.55 -3.54
CA PHE A 418 -23.66 3.20 -3.06
C PHE A 418 -22.53 3.17 -2.02
N LEU A 419 -21.41 3.86 -2.30
CA LEU A 419 -20.28 3.96 -1.38
C LEU A 419 -20.68 4.65 -0.07
N SER A 420 -21.50 5.70 -0.13
CA SER A 420 -22.00 6.38 1.07
C SER A 420 -22.96 5.53 1.90
N LEU A 421 -23.82 4.73 1.25
CA LEU A 421 -24.76 3.83 1.94
C LEU A 421 -24.05 2.70 2.69
N ARG A 422 -22.95 2.20 2.13
CA ARG A 422 -22.13 1.12 2.71
C ARG A 422 -20.90 1.65 3.43
N ALA A 423 -20.80 2.95 3.67
CA ALA A 423 -19.61 3.51 4.28
C ALA A 423 -19.46 3.09 5.75
N HIS A 424 -18.21 2.85 6.15
CA HIS A 424 -17.91 2.42 7.52
C HIS A 424 -18.34 3.48 8.57
N PRO A 425 -18.97 3.10 9.70
CA PRO A 425 -19.50 4.04 10.71
C PRO A 425 -18.49 5.05 11.28
N SER A 426 -17.21 4.66 11.37
CA SER A 426 -16.13 5.57 11.77
C SER A 426 -15.84 6.67 10.74
N MET A 427 -16.08 6.44 9.45
CA MET A 427 -15.99 7.49 8.43
C MET A 427 -17.13 8.49 8.59
N LEU A 428 -18.36 7.99 8.84
CA LEU A 428 -19.51 8.86 9.10
C LEU A 428 -19.26 9.77 10.31
N ARG A 429 -18.73 9.21 11.41
CA ARG A 429 -18.41 10.01 12.62
C ARG A 429 -17.36 11.09 12.37
N ARG A 430 -16.26 10.74 11.70
CA ARG A 430 -15.16 11.68 11.41
C ARG A 430 -15.59 12.85 10.53
N HIS A 431 -16.51 12.60 9.60
CA HIS A 431 -17.01 13.63 8.69
C HIS A 431 -18.16 14.45 9.29
N GLY A 432 -18.96 13.87 10.20
CA GLY A 432 -19.99 14.60 10.96
C GLY A 432 -19.43 15.56 12.01
N GLU A 433 -18.36 15.19 12.72
CA GLU A 433 -17.72 16.07 13.74
C GLU A 433 -17.06 17.32 13.14
N ARG A 434 -16.76 17.33 11.84
CA ARG A 434 -16.11 18.47 11.16
C ARG A 434 -17.10 19.59 10.85
N GLU A 435 -18.39 19.30 10.74
CA GLU A 435 -19.43 20.30 10.48
C GLU A 435 -19.87 21.02 11.76
N GLU A 436 -19.94 20.34 12.90
CA GLU A 436 -20.32 20.98 14.17
C GLU A 436 -19.28 21.99 14.69
N ASN A 437 -18.01 21.85 14.31
CA ASN A 437 -16.94 22.79 14.66
C ASN A 437 -16.67 23.87 13.58
N GLY A 438 -17.47 23.90 12.51
CA GLY A 438 -17.23 24.74 11.33
C GLY A 438 -17.76 26.18 11.40
N ASP A 439 -18.73 26.47 12.28
CA ASP A 439 -19.36 27.79 12.39
C ASP A 439 -19.31 28.32 13.83
N THR A 440 -18.15 28.83 14.27
CA THR A 440 -18.08 30.04 15.12
C THR A 440 -16.65 30.57 15.22
N THR A 441 -16.45 31.78 14.72
CA THR A 441 -15.24 32.59 14.80
C THR A 441 -15.03 33.14 16.22
N SER A 442 -13.97 32.70 16.90
CA SER A 442 -12.93 33.51 17.59
C SER A 442 -12.37 32.87 18.88
N PRO A 443 -11.09 33.12 19.23
CA PRO A 443 -10.32 32.31 20.17
C PRO A 443 -10.30 32.86 21.59
N SER A 444 -10.36 32.00 22.61
CA SER A 444 -9.74 32.31 23.91
C SER A 444 -9.25 31.07 24.66
N SER A 445 -8.05 31.28 25.20
CA SER A 445 -7.17 30.55 26.11
C SER A 445 -7.66 29.35 26.94
N ALA A 446 -6.77 28.35 26.94
CA ALA A 446 -6.15 27.67 28.09
C ALA A 446 -7.00 26.82 29.05
N GLY A 447 -6.54 25.57 29.23
CA GLY A 447 -6.56 24.89 30.52
C GLY A 447 -7.21 23.51 30.57
N GLY A 448 -6.38 22.47 30.66
CA GLY A 448 -6.49 21.47 31.73
C GLY A 448 -7.61 20.41 31.70
N ALA A 449 -7.15 19.16 31.63
CA ALA A 449 -7.61 17.97 32.37
C ALA A 449 -8.86 17.18 31.90
N SER A 450 -8.57 15.90 31.64
CA SER A 450 -9.31 14.65 31.85
C SER A 450 -10.78 14.70 32.29
N SER A 451 -11.63 13.95 31.58
CA SER A 451 -12.51 12.96 32.26
C SER A 451 -13.09 11.95 31.27
N SER A 452 -13.01 10.69 31.71
CA SER A 452 -13.83 9.55 31.31
C SER A 452 -15.30 9.78 31.61
N PHE A 453 -16.21 9.48 30.67
CA PHE A 453 -17.58 9.08 31.00
C PHE A 453 -18.16 8.08 29.97
N THR A 454 -18.58 6.95 30.51
CA THR A 454 -19.60 6.03 29.98
C THR A 454 -20.98 6.68 30.04
N PHE A 455 -21.84 6.49 29.02
CA PHE A 455 -23.06 5.66 29.07
C PHE A 455 -23.96 5.89 27.83
N SER A 456 -24.86 4.94 27.62
CA SER A 456 -25.84 4.79 26.54
C SER A 456 -26.69 6.02 26.20
N ALA A 457 -27.08 6.13 24.93
CA ALA A 457 -28.48 6.34 24.54
C ALA A 457 -28.65 6.24 23.01
N SER A 458 -29.54 5.36 22.55
CA SER A 458 -30.09 5.40 21.18
C SER A 458 -31.03 6.60 21.03
N PRO A 459 -31.01 7.37 19.92
CA PRO A 459 -32.08 8.31 19.66
C PRO A 459 -33.26 7.57 18.99
N ARG A 460 -34.39 7.53 19.71
CA ARG A 460 -35.69 7.10 19.19
C ARG A 460 -36.10 7.97 18.01
N ARG A 461 -36.49 7.31 16.90
CA ARG A 461 -37.25 7.92 15.79
C ARG A 461 -38.53 8.56 16.35
N ARG A 462 -38.69 9.87 16.15
CA ARG A 462 -39.95 10.57 16.37
C ARG A 462 -40.63 10.76 15.02
N ALA A 463 -41.73 10.04 14.80
CA ALA A 463 -42.63 10.27 13.68
C ALA A 463 -43.44 11.54 13.95
N VAL A 464 -43.45 12.46 13.00
CA VAL A 464 -44.45 13.54 12.89
C VAL A 464 -44.98 13.49 11.47
N ALA A 465 -46.30 13.36 11.35
CA ALA A 465 -47.01 13.25 10.09
C ALA A 465 -47.34 14.63 9.51
N GLY A 466 -47.39 14.70 8.19
CA GLY A 466 -48.10 15.74 7.42
C GLY A 466 -47.21 16.81 6.80
N THR A 467 -46.96 16.71 5.49
CA THR A 467 -47.30 17.68 4.43
C THR A 467 -46.46 17.38 3.18
N CYS A 468 -47.10 17.33 2.01
CA CYS A 468 -46.51 17.02 0.72
C CYS A 468 -45.61 18.13 0.17
N GLY A 469 -44.48 17.77 -0.46
CA GLY A 469 -43.79 18.60 -1.46
C GLY A 469 -42.27 18.78 -1.27
N SER A 470 -41.52 18.47 -2.33
CA SER A 470 -40.07 18.69 -2.59
C SER A 470 -39.09 17.59 -2.15
N THR A 471 -38.44 16.99 -3.16
CA THR A 471 -37.51 15.86 -3.11
C THR A 471 -36.03 16.30 -3.06
N THR A 472 -35.69 17.39 -2.36
CA THR A 472 -34.34 17.99 -2.41
C THR A 472 -33.58 18.04 -1.08
N SER A 473 -34.06 17.40 -0.01
CA SER A 473 -33.43 17.53 1.32
C SER A 473 -32.64 16.32 1.84
N ILE A 474 -32.51 15.24 1.06
CA ILE A 474 -31.80 14.01 1.49
C ILE A 474 -30.34 13.92 0.96
N ASP A 475 -29.98 14.72 -0.03
CA ASP A 475 -28.71 14.55 -0.76
C ASP A 475 -27.47 15.16 -0.10
N ALA A 476 -27.62 16.10 0.86
CA ALA A 476 -26.47 16.81 1.45
C ALA A 476 -25.67 15.95 2.46
N VAL A 477 -26.31 15.05 3.20
CA VAL A 477 -25.62 14.19 4.19
C VAL A 477 -24.86 13.05 3.51
N SER A 478 -25.27 12.68 2.29
CA SER A 478 -24.73 11.55 1.54
C SER A 478 -23.37 11.83 0.89
N THR A 479 -23.00 13.10 0.69
CA THR A 479 -21.76 13.51 0.01
C THR A 479 -20.57 13.74 0.94
N LEU A 480 -20.79 13.78 2.26
CA LEU A 480 -19.74 14.10 3.23
C LEU A 480 -18.84 12.92 3.61
N VAL A 481 -19.29 11.69 3.37
CA VAL A 481 -18.60 10.49 3.83
C VAL A 481 -17.49 10.05 2.86
N VAL A 482 -17.67 10.33 1.56
CA VAL A 482 -16.68 10.03 0.52
C VAL A 482 -15.78 11.25 0.31
N PRO A 483 -14.44 11.10 0.17
CA PRO A 483 -13.57 12.23 -0.07
C PRO A 483 -13.97 13.06 -1.30
N GLN A 484 -14.01 14.40 -1.17
CA GLN A 484 -14.44 15.29 -2.25
C GLN A 484 -13.62 15.11 -3.54
N SER A 485 -12.30 14.93 -3.42
CA SER A 485 -11.44 14.65 -4.58
C SER A 485 -11.83 13.40 -5.35
N PHE A 486 -12.39 12.40 -4.66
CA PHE A 486 -12.90 11.19 -5.29
C PHE A 486 -14.20 11.48 -6.05
N CYS A 487 -15.12 12.24 -5.44
CA CYS A 487 -16.38 12.66 -6.07
C CYS A 487 -16.12 13.46 -7.35
N ASP A 488 -15.25 14.48 -7.27
CA ASP A 488 -14.93 15.36 -8.38
C ASP A 488 -14.34 14.58 -9.56
N GLN A 489 -13.43 13.65 -9.28
CA GLN A 489 -12.79 12.85 -10.31
C GLN A 489 -13.75 11.86 -10.98
N MET A 490 -14.70 11.29 -10.23
CA MET A 490 -15.74 10.43 -10.80
C MET A 490 -16.67 11.20 -11.74
N HIS A 491 -17.10 12.41 -11.36
CA HIS A 491 -17.89 13.28 -12.23
C HIS A 491 -17.09 13.77 -13.44
N MET A 492 -15.80 14.04 -13.27
CA MET A 492 -14.92 14.38 -14.40
C MET A 492 -14.88 13.24 -15.42
N TRP A 493 -14.64 12.01 -14.99
CA TRP A 493 -14.62 10.85 -15.90
C TRP A 493 -15.99 10.59 -16.54
N GLU A 494 -17.09 10.81 -15.83
CA GLU A 494 -18.44 10.71 -16.40
C GLU A 494 -18.66 11.75 -17.50
N SER A 495 -18.28 13.01 -17.24
CA SER A 495 -18.37 14.09 -18.22
C SER A 495 -17.51 13.79 -19.45
N GLU A 496 -16.32 13.22 -19.26
CA GLU A 496 -15.42 12.81 -20.33
C GLU A 496 -16.02 11.71 -21.20
N CYS A 497 -16.63 10.69 -20.60
CA CYS A 497 -17.31 9.62 -21.33
C CYS A 497 -18.54 10.13 -22.10
N ARG A 498 -19.16 11.23 -21.64
CA ARG A 498 -20.32 11.88 -22.27
C ARG A 498 -19.95 13.01 -23.25
N ARG A 499 -18.66 13.28 -23.50
CA ARG A 499 -18.22 14.36 -24.41
C ARG A 499 -18.66 14.18 -25.86
N VAL A 500 -18.85 12.94 -26.30
CA VAL A 500 -19.23 12.64 -27.69
C VAL A 500 -20.55 11.88 -27.67
N VAL A 501 -21.60 12.53 -28.16
CA VAL A 501 -22.91 11.92 -28.37
C VAL A 501 -23.06 11.65 -29.86
N PHE A 502 -23.16 10.37 -30.23
CA PHE A 502 -23.42 9.97 -31.62
C PHE A 502 -24.93 9.85 -31.81
N GLU A 503 -25.55 10.89 -32.37
CA GLU A 503 -26.94 10.82 -32.82
C GLU A 503 -27.01 10.20 -34.21
N HIS A 504 -27.80 9.13 -34.33
CA HIS A 504 -28.08 8.43 -35.59
C HIS A 504 -29.50 8.81 -36.05
N HIS A 505 -29.83 8.62 -37.32
CA HIS A 505 -31.16 8.97 -37.88
C HIS A 505 -31.46 10.48 -37.79
N VAL A 506 -30.52 11.28 -38.31
CA VAL A 506 -30.66 12.73 -38.42
C VAL A 506 -30.57 13.18 -39.87
N VAL A 507 -31.43 14.13 -40.23
CA VAL A 507 -31.49 14.76 -41.54
C VAL A 507 -30.82 16.13 -41.46
N LEU A 508 -29.86 16.35 -42.34
CA LEU A 508 -29.15 17.61 -42.49
C LEU A 508 -29.79 18.46 -43.58
N LEU A 509 -30.44 19.54 -43.19
CA LEU A 509 -30.95 20.58 -44.10
C LEU A 509 -29.84 21.58 -44.39
N ARG A 510 -29.34 21.57 -45.62
CA ARG A 510 -28.31 22.50 -46.10
C ARG A 510 -28.94 23.70 -46.83
N ASN A 511 -28.23 24.82 -46.87
CA ASN A 511 -28.60 26.05 -47.57
C ASN A 511 -29.88 26.73 -47.04
N MET A 512 -30.13 26.64 -45.73
CA MET A 512 -31.26 27.33 -45.12
C MET A 512 -30.91 28.78 -44.76
N SER A 513 -31.76 29.74 -45.15
CA SER A 513 -31.63 31.13 -44.70
C SER A 513 -32.00 31.26 -43.21
N THR A 514 -31.53 32.32 -42.54
CA THR A 514 -31.83 32.58 -41.12
C THR A 514 -33.33 32.78 -40.86
N GLU A 515 -34.07 33.29 -41.84
CA GLU A 515 -35.53 33.43 -41.78
C GLU A 515 -36.24 32.09 -41.90
N GLN A 516 -35.78 31.24 -42.83
CA GLN A 516 -36.34 29.89 -43.01
C GLN A 516 -36.05 29.00 -41.80
N GLN A 517 -34.86 29.10 -41.21
CA GLN A 517 -34.54 28.40 -39.97
C GLN A 517 -35.51 28.77 -38.85
N LYS A 518 -35.71 30.07 -38.61
CA LYS A 518 -36.67 30.56 -37.61
C LYS A 518 -38.10 30.10 -37.89
N ALA A 519 -38.53 30.07 -39.15
CA ALA A 519 -39.85 29.60 -39.54
C ALA A 519 -40.04 28.10 -39.25
N VAL A 520 -39.05 27.27 -39.58
CA VAL A 520 -39.11 25.81 -39.29
C VAL A 520 -39.03 25.56 -37.78
N THR A 521 -38.19 26.29 -37.03
CA THR A 521 -38.14 26.16 -35.57
C THR A 521 -39.48 26.59 -34.93
N ALA A 522 -40.09 27.69 -35.39
CA ALA A 522 -41.41 28.12 -34.92
C ALA A 522 -42.50 27.08 -35.23
N TYR A 523 -42.47 26.49 -36.42
CA TYR A 523 -43.41 25.43 -36.81
C TYR A 523 -43.25 24.17 -35.95
N LEU A 524 -42.01 23.77 -35.63
CA LEU A 524 -41.75 22.64 -34.73
C LEU A 524 -42.17 22.94 -33.28
N ILE A 525 -42.04 24.20 -32.84
CA ILE A 525 -42.55 24.66 -31.55
C ILE A 525 -44.08 24.58 -31.49
N ASP A 526 -44.76 25.04 -32.54
CA ASP A 526 -46.23 24.96 -32.64
C ASP A 526 -46.73 23.51 -32.72
N ALA A 527 -45.93 22.61 -33.29
CA ALA A 527 -46.21 21.17 -33.33
C ALA A 527 -45.84 20.42 -32.04
N GLY A 528 -45.21 21.09 -31.06
CA GLY A 528 -44.81 20.51 -29.77
C GLY A 528 -43.56 19.64 -29.80
N GLU A 529 -42.76 19.69 -30.88
CA GLU A 529 -41.59 18.83 -31.12
C GLU A 529 -40.29 19.66 -31.11
N VAL A 530 -40.06 20.39 -30.02
CA VAL A 530 -38.89 21.29 -29.86
C VAL A 530 -37.58 20.51 -29.73
N ASP A 531 -37.62 19.34 -29.10
CA ASP A 531 -36.47 18.46 -28.84
C ASP A 531 -35.98 17.72 -30.11
N ALA A 532 -36.68 17.89 -31.23
CA ALA A 532 -36.34 17.26 -32.51
C ALA A 532 -35.17 17.96 -33.24
N VAL A 533 -34.86 19.21 -32.89
CA VAL A 533 -33.75 19.96 -33.45
C VAL A 533 -32.46 19.59 -32.71
N ALA A 534 -31.62 18.79 -33.36
CA ALA A 534 -30.36 18.31 -32.79
C ALA A 534 -29.26 19.38 -32.80
N HIS A 535 -29.19 20.17 -33.87
CA HIS A 535 -28.21 21.26 -34.01
C HIS A 535 -28.67 22.29 -35.02
N ALA A 536 -28.39 23.57 -34.79
CA ALA A 536 -28.70 24.64 -35.73
C ALA A 536 -27.56 25.67 -35.78
N GLU A 537 -27.03 25.92 -36.97
CA GLU A 537 -25.99 26.90 -37.24
C GLU A 537 -26.31 27.71 -38.49
N ARG A 538 -25.58 28.81 -38.76
CA ARG A 538 -25.86 29.62 -39.94
C ARG A 538 -25.66 28.80 -41.22
N GLY A 539 -26.73 28.62 -41.99
CA GLY A 539 -26.70 27.93 -43.29
C GLY A 539 -27.06 26.45 -43.25
N TYR A 540 -27.17 25.83 -42.07
CA TYR A 540 -27.62 24.44 -41.97
C TYR A 540 -28.33 24.12 -40.64
N MET A 541 -29.21 23.13 -40.67
CA MET A 541 -29.97 22.67 -39.51
C MET A 541 -30.06 21.15 -39.53
N VAL A 542 -29.92 20.53 -38.36
CA VAL A 542 -29.99 19.08 -38.16
C VAL A 542 -31.25 18.76 -37.36
N ILE A 543 -32.10 17.91 -37.93
CA ILE A 543 -33.37 17.49 -37.34
C ILE A 543 -33.39 15.97 -37.30
N ARG A 544 -34.07 15.36 -36.31
CA ARG A 544 -34.34 13.91 -36.31
C ARG A 544 -35.15 13.49 -37.54
N GLU A 545 -34.74 12.39 -38.15
CA GLU A 545 -35.31 11.85 -39.40
C GLU A 545 -36.81 11.58 -39.29
N GLU A 546 -37.27 11.02 -38.17
CA GLU A 546 -38.69 10.73 -37.91
C GLU A 546 -39.57 11.99 -37.93
N VAL A 547 -39.07 13.08 -37.36
CA VAL A 547 -39.79 14.34 -37.26
C VAL A 547 -39.75 15.08 -38.60
N PHE A 548 -38.62 15.00 -39.30
CA PHE A 548 -38.49 15.53 -40.65
C PHE A 548 -39.50 14.88 -41.61
N GLU A 549 -39.54 13.55 -41.70
CA GLU A 549 -40.45 12.83 -42.59
C GLU A 549 -41.93 13.09 -42.29
N ARG A 550 -42.28 13.22 -41.00
CA ARG A 550 -43.67 13.42 -40.57
C ARG A 550 -44.16 14.85 -40.78
N LEU A 551 -43.34 15.85 -40.48
CA LEU A 551 -43.80 17.25 -40.37
C LEU A 551 -43.20 18.18 -41.43
N VAL A 552 -41.99 17.92 -41.90
CA VAL A 552 -41.23 18.85 -42.76
C VAL A 552 -41.21 18.37 -44.22
N ALA A 553 -41.00 17.09 -44.47
CA ALA A 553 -41.00 16.50 -45.81
C ALA A 553 -42.32 16.74 -46.60
N PRO A 554 -43.52 16.73 -45.98
CA PRO A 554 -44.77 17.04 -46.68
C PRO A 554 -44.88 18.51 -47.11
N LEU A 555 -44.15 19.42 -46.47
CA LEU A 555 -44.16 20.86 -46.79
C LEU A 555 -43.18 21.24 -47.90
N LEU A 556 -42.28 20.32 -48.26
CA LEU A 556 -41.25 20.49 -49.29
C LEU A 556 -41.64 19.87 -50.64
N ARG A 557 -42.77 19.16 -50.71
CA ARG A 557 -43.40 18.69 -51.95
C ARG A 557 -44.45 19.69 -52.41
#